data_AF-A0A3A8LVQ2-F1
#
_entry.id   AF-A0A3A8LVQ2-F1
#
_cell.length_a   1.000
_cell.length_b   1.000
_cell.length_c   1.000
_cell.angle_alpha   90.00
_cell.angle_beta   90.00
_cell.angle_gamma   90.00
#
_symmetry.space_group_name_H-M   'P 1'
#
loop_
_entity.id
_entity.type
_entity.pdbx_description
1 polymer ?
#
loop_
_entity_poly.entity_id
_entity_poly.type
_entity_poly.pdbx_seq_one_letter_code
_entity_poly.pdbx_strand_id
1 'polypeptide(L)' 'PGGHVIVAVFGPDGPMQCSGLPVMRYAPDALHAQFGDTFELVEHASEAHRTPAGVEQQFVYCHCVMH' A
#
# COMPACT_ATOMS: atom_id res chain seq x y z
N PRO A 1 4.09 21.81 -11.13
CA PRO A 1 2.71 21.45 -10.71
C PRO A 1 2.78 20.24 -9.77
N GLY A 2 2.12 20.29 -8.60
CA GLY A 2 2.17 19.22 -7.59
C GLY A 2 1.18 18.10 -7.89
N GLY A 3 1.60 17.10 -8.66
CA GLY A 3 0.79 15.90 -8.92
C GLY A 3 0.67 15.04 -7.65
N HIS A 4 -0.49 14.41 -7.45
CA HIS A 4 -0.74 13.54 -6.29
C HIS A 4 -0.95 12.09 -6.73
N VAL A 5 -0.42 11.15 -5.96
CA VAL A 5 -0.67 9.70 -6.11
C VAL A 5 -1.16 9.18 -4.77
N ILE A 6 -2.27 8.46 -4.77
CA ILE A 6 -2.70 7.64 -3.63
C ILE A 6 -2.71 6.20 -4.10
N VAL A 7 -1.97 5.33 -3.42
CA VAL A 7 -1.90 3.91 -3.76
C VAL A 7 -2.20 3.05 -2.54
N ALA A 8 -2.93 1.97 -2.76
CA ALA A 8 -3.27 0.98 -1.74
C ALA A 8 -2.74 -0.39 -2.15
N VAL A 9 -2.06 -1.07 -1.23
CA VAL A 9 -1.48 -2.41 -1.45
C VAL A 9 -1.68 -3.27 -0.21
N PHE A 10 -1.45 -4.58 -0.33
CA PHE A 10 -1.40 -5.44 0.85
C PHE A 10 -0.24 -5.02 1.78
N GLY A 11 -0.57 -4.80 3.05
CA GLY A 11 0.38 -4.47 4.09
C GLY A 11 1.23 -5.67 4.52
N PRO A 12 2.20 -5.48 5.43
CA PRO A 12 3.06 -6.57 5.93
C PRO A 12 2.28 -7.76 6.51
N ASP A 13 1.10 -7.51 7.07
CA ASP A 13 0.19 -8.53 7.62
C ASP A 13 -0.94 -8.91 6.65
N GLY A 14 -0.83 -8.51 5.38
CA GLY A 14 -1.73 -8.91 4.30
C GLY A 14 -1.58 -10.39 3.93
N PRO A 15 -2.50 -10.92 3.10
CA PRO A 15 -2.47 -12.31 2.67
C PRO A 15 -1.19 -12.63 1.90
N MET A 16 -0.75 -13.89 1.95
CA MET A 16 0.41 -14.35 1.17
C MET A 16 0.08 -14.57 -0.31
N GLN A 17 -1.20 -14.80 -0.63
CA GLN A 17 -1.68 -15.06 -1.98
C GLN A 17 -3.01 -14.38 -2.25
N CYS A 18 -3.25 -14.04 -3.51
CA CYS A 18 -4.54 -13.57 -4.02
C CYS A 18 -4.82 -14.31 -5.34
N SER A 19 -6.02 -14.89 -5.47
CA SER A 19 -6.39 -15.73 -6.62
C SER A 19 -5.39 -16.87 -6.90
N GLY A 20 -4.79 -17.44 -5.85
CA GLY A 20 -3.80 -18.53 -5.94
C GLY A 20 -2.40 -18.08 -6.40
N LEU A 21 -2.16 -16.79 -6.56
CA LEU A 21 -0.86 -16.23 -6.94
C LEU A 21 -0.19 -15.55 -5.75
N PRO A 22 1.15 -15.66 -5.60
CA PRO A 22 1.86 -14.93 -4.57
C PRO A 22 1.68 -13.42 -4.76
N VAL A 23 1.53 -12.70 -3.66
CA VAL A 23 1.45 -11.24 -3.68
C VAL A 23 2.71 -10.61 -3.11
N MET A 24 2.99 -9.40 -3.55
CA MET A 24 3.93 -8.52 -2.85
C MET A 24 3.20 -7.80 -1.72
N ARG A 25 3.91 -7.61 -0.61
CA ARG A 25 3.44 -6.88 0.57
C ARG A 25 4.44 -5.79 0.90
N TYR A 26 3.95 -4.61 1.24
CA TYR A 26 4.82 -3.46 1.51
C TYR A 26 4.45 -2.77 2.82
N ALA A 27 5.48 -2.40 3.58
CA ALA A 27 5.39 -1.33 4.56
C ALA A 27 5.39 0.04 3.82
N PRO A 28 4.89 1.12 4.44
CA PRO A 28 4.78 2.44 3.81
C PRO A 28 6.06 2.92 3.13
N ASP A 29 7.19 2.89 3.84
CA ASP A 29 8.49 3.35 3.33
C ASP A 29 8.98 2.51 2.14
N ALA A 30 8.76 1.19 2.20
CA ALA A 30 9.16 0.28 1.13
C ALA A 30 8.31 0.46 -0.14
N LEU A 31 7.03 0.83 0.03
CA LEU A 31 6.14 1.19 -1.07
C LEU A 31 6.53 2.52 -1.68
N HIS A 32 6.80 3.54 -0.85
CA HIS A 32 7.28 4.85 -1.29
C HIS A 32 8.58 4.72 -2.11
N ALA A 33 9.51 3.89 -1.65
CA ALA A 33 10.77 3.64 -2.35
C ALA A 33 10.61 3.08 -3.78
N GLN A 34 9.44 2.51 -4.14
CA GLN A 34 9.17 2.08 -5.53
C GLN A 34 8.94 3.25 -6.50
N PHE A 35 8.56 4.43 -6.00
CA PHE A 35 8.32 5.62 -6.81
C PHE A 35 9.59 6.46 -7.06
N GLY A 36 10.65 6.22 -6.29
CA GLY A 36 11.91 6.95 -6.36
C GLY A 36 11.81 8.42 -5.92
N ASP A 37 12.88 9.18 -6.18
CA ASP A 37 13.08 10.53 -5.64
C ASP A 37 12.16 11.60 -6.26
N THR A 38 11.35 11.25 -7.26
CA THR A 38 10.41 12.18 -7.90
C THR A 38 9.21 12.51 -6.99
N PHE A 39 8.92 11.63 -6.03
CA PHE A 39 7.76 11.73 -5.16
C PHE A 39 8.16 11.78 -3.69
N GLU A 40 7.48 12.63 -2.93
CA GLU A 40 7.56 12.69 -1.48
C GLU A 40 6.36 11.98 -0.85
N LEU A 41 6.60 11.11 0.14
CA LEU A 41 5.54 10.52 0.95
C LEU A 41 5.03 11.57 1.95
N VAL A 42 3.77 11.97 1.82
CA VAL A 42 3.14 12.98 2.68
C VAL A 42 2.48 12.33 3.89
N GLU A 43 1.73 11.26 3.65
CA GLU A 43 1.07 10.50 4.72
C GLU A 43 0.83 9.05 4.30
N HIS A 44 0.61 8.20 5.30
CA HIS A 44 0.21 6.82 5.09
C HIS A 44 -0.78 6.36 6.16
N ALA A 45 -1.56 5.33 5.83
CA ALA A 45 -2.49 4.69 6.75
C ALA A 45 -2.45 3.17 6.59
N SER A 46 -2.87 2.45 7.64
CA SER A 46 -3.08 1.01 7.59
C SER A 46 -4.51 0.68 7.97
N GLU A 47 -5.12 -0.23 7.23
CA GLU A 47 -6.48 -0.68 7.44
C GLU A 47 -6.51 -2.21 7.58
N ALA A 48 -7.21 -2.72 8.59
CA ALA A 48 -7.57 -4.13 8.67
C ALA A 48 -8.91 -4.36 7.94
N HIS A 49 -8.84 -4.68 6.65
CA HIS A 49 -10.03 -4.90 5.83
C HIS A 49 -10.61 -6.31 6.09
N ARG A 50 -11.85 -6.39 6.58
CA ARG A 50 -12.55 -7.67 6.68
C ARG A 50 -13.28 -7.99 5.39
N THR A 51 -12.83 -9.03 4.71
CA THR A 51 -13.48 -9.55 3.49
C THR A 51 -14.89 -10.06 3.78
N PRO A 52 -15.77 -10.18 2.76
CA PRO A 52 -17.10 -10.80 2.93
C PRO A 52 -17.05 -12.23 3.49
N ALA A 53 -15.94 -12.93 3.31
CA ALA A 53 -15.70 -14.26 3.87
C ALA A 53 -15.26 -14.24 5.36
N GLY A 54 -15.15 -13.06 5.97
CA GLY A 54 -14.79 -12.88 7.39
C GLY A 54 -13.29 -12.84 7.68
N VAL A 55 -12.44 -13.06 6.67
CA VAL A 55 -10.97 -13.00 6.79
C VAL A 55 -10.50 -11.55 6.79
N GLU A 56 -9.58 -11.21 7.70
CA GLU A 56 -8.92 -9.91 7.73
C GLU A 56 -7.72 -9.87 6.78
N GLN A 57 -7.59 -8.77 6.06
CA GLN A 57 -6.49 -8.48 5.15
C GLN A 57 -6.00 -7.08 5.45
N GLN A 58 -4.75 -6.94 5.88
CA GLN A 58 -4.17 -5.61 6.09
C GLN A 58 -3.87 -4.95 4.75
N PHE A 59 -4.31 -3.70 4.59
CA PHE A 59 -3.92 -2.81 3.51
C PHE A 59 -3.07 -1.66 4.06
N VAL A 60 -2.13 -1.19 3.24
CA VAL A 60 -1.37 0.04 3.45
C VAL A 60 -1.73 1.01 2.34
N TYR A 61 -2.02 2.25 2.73
CA TYR A 61 -2.28 3.37 1.85
C TYR A 61 -1.12 4.36 1.96
N CYS A 62 -0.58 4.82 0.83
CA CYS A 62 0.41 5.89 0.79
C CYS A 62 -0.09 7.02 -0.11
N HIS A 63 -0.01 8.25 0.39
CA HIS A 63 -0.22 9.47 -0.37
C HIS A 63 1.12 10.14 -0.65
N CYS A 64 1.45 10.27 -1.93
CA CYS A 64 2.68 10.91 -2.37
C CYS A 64 2.40 12.14 -3.24
N VAL A 65 3.32 13.10 -3.22
CA VAL A 65 3.26 14.33 -4.03
C VAL A 65 4.51 14.45 -4.89
N MET A 66 4.32 14.75 -6.17
CA MET A 66 5.41 15.02 -7.12
C MET A 66 5.99 16.41 -6.86
N HIS A 67 7.33 16.46 -6.82
CA HIS A 67 8.09 17.71 -6.71
C HIS A 67 7.85 18.67 -7.88
#